data_AF-A0A382T5M7-F1
#
_entry.id   AF-A0A382T5M7-F1
#
_cell.length_a   1.000
_cell.length_b   1.000
_cell.length_c   1.000
_cell.angle_alpha   90.00
_cell.angle_beta   90.00
_cell.angle_gamma   90.00
#
_symmetry.space_group_name_H-M   'P 1'
#
loop_
_entity.id
_entity.type
_entity.pdbx_description
1 polymer ?
#
loop_
_entity_poly.entity_id
_entity_poly.type
_entity_poly.pdbx_seq_one_letter_code
_entity_poly.pdbx_strand_id
1 'polypeptide(L)'
;MIKIIISISIICFLLIFAYVLWHYWYIFPPSFIDVVRDVRDDVFGLAPSTSQDPSAPTKYSINDDDFRIEEYASGLHQPTAMEFLGDNIIVLEKNSGKVLLIEDGEINDNPLLDFNVNSYWESGLLGVTVNGNNVYFYLTEAEEDGGERTGNKIYQFYWDGENFTDKYLVNSLGLDQIWHNGGAMTTGLDGQVYAVIGDQGAGLEDSKITPTLAQNSNEGEFNDTGVIIKVGLDKEII
;
A
#
# COMPACT_ATOMS: atom_id res chain seq x y z
N MET A 1 -24.64 -36.02 22.62
CA MET A 1 -25.61 -34.90 22.66
C MET A 1 -24.95 -33.59 23.09
N ILE A 2 -24.33 -33.50 24.27
CA ILE A 2 -23.66 -32.28 24.77
C ILE A 2 -22.57 -31.75 23.83
N LYS A 3 -21.69 -32.62 23.30
CA LYS A 3 -20.66 -32.20 22.32
C LYS A 3 -21.23 -31.59 21.04
N ILE A 4 -22.36 -32.10 20.55
CA ILE A 4 -23.02 -31.61 19.34
C ILE A 4 -23.63 -30.23 19.58
N ILE A 5 -24.25 -30.02 20.75
CA ILE A 5 -24.83 -28.72 21.13
C ILE A 5 -23.74 -27.66 21.29
N ILE A 6 -22.60 -28.00 21.91
CA ILE A 6 -21.45 -27.09 22.04
C ILE A 6 -20.92 -26.69 20.66
N SER A 7 -20.76 -27.64 19.74
CA SER A 7 -20.29 -27.35 18.38
C SER A 7 -21.24 -26.44 17.60
N ILE A 8 -22.57 -26.67 17.70
CA ILE A 8 -23.56 -25.82 17.02
C ILE A 8 -23.54 -24.40 17.58
N SER A 9 -23.46 -24.24 18.91
CA SER A 9 -23.40 -22.91 19.54
C SER A 9 -22.14 -22.13 19.14
N ILE A 10 -20.99 -22.79 19.03
CA ILE A 10 -19.74 -22.16 18.57
C ILE A 10 -19.88 -21.71 17.11
N ILE A 11 -20.43 -22.55 16.24
CA ILE A 11 -20.62 -22.19 14.82
C ILE A 11 -21.60 -21.02 14.68
N CYS A 12 -22.73 -21.04 15.39
CA CYS A 12 -23.67 -19.93 15.38
C CYS A 12 -23.03 -18.63 15.89
N PHE A 13 -22.23 -18.70 16.94
CA PHE A 13 -21.49 -17.54 17.44
C PHE A 13 -20.50 -17.01 16.39
N LEU A 14 -19.72 -17.88 15.75
CA LEU A 14 -18.78 -17.48 14.70
C LEU A 14 -19.48 -16.84 13.49
N LEU A 15 -20.64 -17.37 13.08
CA LEU A 15 -21.41 -16.80 11.97
C LEU A 15 -22.02 -15.45 12.32
N ILE A 16 -22.54 -15.28 13.54
CA ILE A 16 -23.05 -13.99 14.02
C ILE A 16 -21.88 -13.01 14.15
N PHE A 17 -20.75 -13.45 14.71
CA PHE A 17 -19.56 -12.62 14.85
C PHE A 17 -19.03 -12.18 13.48
N ALA A 18 -18.93 -13.09 12.50
CA ALA A 18 -18.55 -12.75 11.14
C ALA A 18 -19.55 -11.81 10.47
N TYR A 19 -20.85 -11.99 10.68
CA TYR A 19 -21.88 -11.08 10.19
C TYR A 19 -21.76 -9.69 10.82
N VAL A 20 -21.55 -9.62 12.14
CA VAL A 20 -21.39 -8.36 12.86
C VAL A 20 -20.10 -7.67 12.43
N LEU A 21 -19.02 -8.41 12.30
CA LEU A 21 -17.75 -7.92 11.79
C LEU A 21 -17.91 -7.41 10.35
N TRP A 22 -18.63 -8.11 9.49
CA TRP A 22 -18.84 -7.69 8.10
C TRP A 22 -19.67 -6.40 7.99
N HIS A 23 -20.78 -6.30 8.74
CA HIS A 23 -21.72 -5.18 8.61
C HIS A 23 -21.42 -4.01 9.55
N TYR A 24 -20.73 -4.25 10.65
CA TYR A 24 -20.49 -3.29 11.72
C TYR A 24 -19.00 -3.24 12.11
N TRP A 25 -18.08 -3.51 11.18
CA TRP A 25 -16.62 -3.45 11.44
C TRP A 25 -16.18 -2.14 12.12
N TYR A 26 -16.83 -1.02 11.79
CA TYR A 26 -16.55 0.31 12.35
C TYR A 26 -16.80 0.46 13.86
N ILE A 27 -17.43 -0.53 14.52
CA ILE A 27 -17.60 -0.51 15.99
C ILE A 27 -16.40 -1.12 16.73
N PHE A 28 -15.48 -1.78 16.01
CA PHE A 28 -14.27 -2.35 16.58
C PHE A 28 -13.11 -1.35 16.46
N PRO A 29 -12.12 -1.40 17.36
CA PRO A 29 -10.92 -0.58 17.24
C PRO A 29 -10.19 -0.85 15.91
N PRO A 30 -9.57 0.16 15.27
CA PRO A 30 -8.83 -0.02 14.02
C PRO A 30 -7.78 -1.13 14.09
N SER A 31 -7.00 -1.17 15.17
CA SER A 31 -6.01 -2.23 15.41
C SER A 31 -6.59 -3.64 15.46
N PHE A 32 -7.84 -3.82 15.91
CA PHE A 32 -8.51 -5.12 15.84
C PHE A 32 -8.92 -5.47 14.40
N ILE A 33 -9.39 -4.48 13.64
CA ILE A 33 -9.73 -4.65 12.23
C ILE A 33 -8.48 -4.98 11.41
N ASP A 34 -7.34 -4.37 11.70
CA ASP A 34 -6.08 -4.70 11.05
C ASP A 34 -5.67 -6.13 11.36
N VAL A 35 -5.71 -6.59 12.62
CA VAL A 35 -5.44 -8.00 12.95
C VAL A 35 -6.38 -8.95 12.21
N VAL A 36 -7.67 -8.62 12.13
CA VAL A 36 -8.64 -9.45 11.39
C VAL A 36 -8.35 -9.46 9.89
N ARG A 37 -7.91 -8.33 9.33
CA ARG A 37 -7.53 -8.21 7.91
C ARG A 37 -6.23 -8.92 7.62
N ASP A 38 -5.24 -8.76 8.47
CA ASP A 38 -3.95 -9.44 8.40
C ASP A 38 -4.18 -10.95 8.48
N VAL A 39 -4.96 -11.44 9.46
CA VAL A 39 -5.37 -12.85 9.51
C VAL A 39 -6.15 -13.28 8.27
N ARG A 40 -7.05 -12.45 7.75
CA ARG A 40 -7.79 -12.75 6.51
C ARG A 40 -6.82 -12.88 5.33
N ASP A 41 -5.92 -11.92 5.20
CA ASP A 41 -4.98 -11.78 4.10
C ASP A 41 -3.90 -12.86 4.19
N ASP A 42 -3.44 -13.19 5.39
CA ASP A 42 -2.62 -14.35 5.73
C ASP A 42 -3.35 -15.64 5.44
N VAL A 43 -4.62 -15.81 5.81
CA VAL A 43 -5.36 -17.04 5.46
C VAL A 43 -5.54 -17.16 3.95
N PHE A 44 -5.69 -16.05 3.23
CA PHE A 44 -5.69 -16.03 1.77
C PHE A 44 -4.29 -16.19 1.15
N GLY A 45 -3.22 -15.77 1.84
CA GLY A 45 -1.81 -15.90 1.44
C GLY A 45 -1.15 -17.22 1.86
N LEU A 46 -1.71 -17.89 2.88
CA LEU A 46 -1.45 -19.24 3.36
C LEU A 46 -2.18 -20.28 2.52
N ALA A 47 -3.04 -19.87 1.57
CA ALA A 47 -3.21 -20.68 0.38
C ALA A 47 -1.81 -20.73 -0.24
N PRO A 48 -1.06 -21.82 -0.06
CA PRO A 48 0.36 -21.79 -0.32
C PRO A 48 0.53 -21.32 -1.76
N SER A 49 1.50 -20.42 -2.03
CA SER A 49 2.25 -20.56 -3.27
C SER A 49 2.73 -22.01 -3.20
N THR A 50 1.96 -22.85 -3.88
CA THR A 50 1.95 -24.28 -3.66
C THR A 50 3.37 -24.67 -3.98
N SER A 51 4.09 -25.31 -3.04
CA SER A 51 5.41 -25.87 -3.32
C SER A 51 5.34 -26.47 -4.71
N GLN A 52 6.00 -25.84 -5.71
CA GLN A 52 5.72 -26.20 -7.08
C GLN A 52 6.16 -27.66 -7.23
N ASP A 53 5.19 -28.55 -7.36
CA ASP A 53 5.45 -29.85 -7.95
C ASP A 53 6.07 -29.53 -9.32
N PRO A 54 7.29 -30.00 -9.62
CA PRO A 54 7.93 -29.76 -10.92
C PRO A 54 7.07 -30.23 -12.11
N SER A 55 6.03 -31.02 -11.84
CA SER A 55 5.04 -31.50 -12.82
C SER A 55 3.68 -30.78 -12.77
N ALA A 56 3.45 -29.87 -11.84
CA ALA A 56 2.25 -29.04 -11.83
C ALA A 56 2.32 -27.98 -12.95
N PRO A 57 1.24 -27.77 -13.73
CA PRO A 57 1.21 -26.70 -14.71
C PRO A 57 1.38 -25.35 -14.02
N THR A 58 2.25 -24.49 -14.57
CA THR A 58 2.47 -23.14 -14.01
C THR A 58 1.15 -22.40 -13.90
N LYS A 59 0.88 -21.83 -12.72
CA LYS A 59 -0.33 -21.03 -12.43
C LYS A 59 -0.48 -19.83 -13.39
N TYR A 60 0.63 -19.41 -14.01
CA TYR A 60 0.72 -18.34 -14.98
C TYR A 60 1.41 -18.86 -16.25
N SER A 61 0.91 -18.47 -17.42
CA SER A 61 1.55 -18.73 -18.72
C SER A 61 2.07 -17.42 -19.29
N ILE A 62 3.35 -17.38 -19.66
CA ILE A 62 3.89 -16.30 -20.47
C ILE A 62 3.66 -16.63 -21.94
N ASN A 63 3.15 -15.67 -22.71
CA ASN A 63 2.93 -15.83 -24.15
C ASN A 63 4.20 -15.50 -24.97
N ASP A 64 5.28 -15.13 -24.30
CA ASP A 64 6.57 -14.80 -24.87
C ASP A 64 7.58 -15.86 -24.46
N ASP A 65 8.03 -16.66 -25.42
CA ASP A 65 8.87 -17.83 -25.20
C ASP A 65 10.33 -17.47 -24.81
N ASP A 66 10.73 -16.19 -24.96
CA ASP A 66 12.06 -15.70 -24.58
C ASP A 66 12.16 -15.39 -23.07
N PHE A 67 11.04 -15.45 -22.34
CA PHE A 67 10.99 -15.18 -20.91
C PHE A 67 10.56 -16.41 -20.11
N ARG A 68 11.03 -16.47 -18.87
CA ARG A 68 10.58 -17.44 -17.87
C ARG A 68 10.13 -16.72 -16.61
N ILE A 69 9.15 -17.30 -15.92
CA ILE A 69 8.69 -16.82 -14.62
C ILE A 69 9.42 -17.64 -13.55
N GLU A 70 10.12 -16.95 -12.66
CA GLU A 70 10.78 -17.56 -11.50
C GLU A 70 10.35 -16.81 -10.25
N GLU A 71 10.09 -17.55 -9.17
CA GLU A 71 9.86 -16.97 -7.87
C GLU A 71 11.20 -16.46 -7.33
N TYR A 72 11.26 -15.18 -6.96
CA TYR A 72 12.46 -14.57 -6.38
C TYR A 72 12.36 -14.46 -4.85
N ALA A 73 11.19 -14.07 -4.34
CA ALA A 73 10.86 -13.99 -2.92
C ALA A 73 9.36 -14.28 -2.73
N SER A 74 8.97 -14.75 -1.55
CA SER A 74 7.58 -15.08 -1.20
C SER A 74 7.27 -14.69 0.25
N GLY A 75 5.99 -14.64 0.63
CA GLY A 75 5.57 -14.27 1.99
C GLY A 75 5.38 -12.76 2.23
N LEU A 76 5.16 -11.97 1.16
CA LEU A 76 4.84 -10.55 1.25
C LEU A 76 3.34 -10.31 1.50
N HIS A 77 3.01 -9.32 2.32
CA HIS A 77 1.63 -8.99 2.68
C HIS A 77 1.16 -7.72 1.96
N GLN A 78 0.34 -7.88 0.93
CA GLN A 78 -0.16 -6.80 0.06
C GLN A 78 0.94 -5.85 -0.45
N PRO A 79 1.93 -6.37 -1.20
CA PRO A 79 2.99 -5.53 -1.74
C PRO A 79 2.43 -4.52 -2.74
N THR A 80 2.87 -3.26 -2.66
CA THR A 80 2.40 -2.16 -3.54
C THR A 80 3.44 -1.70 -4.54
N ALA A 81 4.69 -1.58 -4.10
CA ALA A 81 5.79 -1.14 -4.93
C ALA A 81 7.11 -1.79 -4.47
N MET A 82 8.07 -1.81 -5.39
CA MET A 82 9.43 -2.25 -5.14
C MET A 82 10.41 -1.33 -5.85
N GLU A 83 11.62 -1.22 -5.33
CA GLU A 83 12.71 -0.46 -5.96
C GLU A 83 14.06 -1.09 -5.64
N PHE A 84 15.02 -0.97 -6.56
CA PHE A 84 16.38 -1.39 -6.31
C PHE A 84 17.09 -0.40 -5.38
N LEU A 85 17.75 -0.94 -4.37
CA LEU A 85 18.57 -0.21 -3.41
C LEU A 85 19.99 -0.78 -3.46
N GLY A 86 20.74 -0.36 -4.47
CA GLY A 86 22.01 -1.00 -4.83
C GLY A 86 21.77 -2.38 -5.44
N ASP A 87 22.42 -3.41 -4.88
CA ASP A 87 22.21 -4.81 -5.28
C ASP A 87 20.98 -5.46 -4.61
N ASN A 88 20.43 -4.80 -3.60
CA ASN A 88 19.28 -5.26 -2.85
C ASN A 88 17.97 -4.69 -3.43
N ILE A 89 16.84 -5.22 -2.97
CA ILE A 89 15.50 -4.73 -3.32
C ILE A 89 14.79 -4.31 -2.05
N ILE A 90 14.13 -3.15 -2.06
CA ILE A 90 13.12 -2.82 -1.05
C ILE A 90 11.73 -3.09 -1.60
N VAL A 91 10.84 -3.61 -0.76
CA VAL A 91 9.42 -3.82 -1.08
C VAL A 91 8.55 -3.18 0.00
N LEU A 92 7.48 -2.53 -0.42
CA LEU A 92 6.52 -1.89 0.48
C LEU A 92 5.35 -2.81 0.76
N GLU A 93 4.91 -2.87 2.01
CA GLU A 93 3.65 -3.51 2.39
C GLU A 93 2.57 -2.47 2.68
N LYS A 94 1.43 -2.59 2.00
CA LYS A 94 0.39 -1.56 1.99
C LYS A 94 -0.16 -1.24 3.38
N ASN A 95 -0.66 -2.27 4.07
CA ASN A 95 -1.48 -2.11 5.27
C ASN A 95 -0.64 -2.05 6.54
N SER A 96 0.50 -2.76 6.56
CA SER A 96 1.40 -2.77 7.71
C SER A 96 2.32 -1.54 7.74
N GLY A 97 2.44 -0.78 6.64
CA GLY A 97 3.31 0.38 6.58
C GLY A 97 4.80 0.05 6.54
N LYS A 98 5.15 -1.23 6.33
CA LYS A 98 6.54 -1.71 6.40
C LYS A 98 7.28 -1.56 5.08
N VAL A 99 8.56 -1.21 5.20
CA VAL A 99 9.55 -1.31 4.12
C VAL A 99 10.44 -2.50 4.41
N LEU A 100 10.30 -3.57 3.63
CA LEU A 100 11.07 -4.80 3.76
C LEU A 100 12.27 -4.77 2.84
N LEU A 101 13.38 -5.35 3.29
CA LEU A 101 14.58 -5.56 2.48
C LEU A 101 14.59 -7.01 1.97
N ILE A 102 14.91 -7.17 0.69
CA ILE A 102 15.18 -8.46 0.06
C ILE A 102 16.64 -8.47 -0.36
N GLU A 103 17.39 -9.45 0.16
CA GLU A 103 18.80 -9.69 -0.13
C GLU A 103 18.94 -11.12 -0.63
N ASP A 104 19.53 -11.32 -1.81
CA ASP A 104 19.73 -12.65 -2.43
C ASP A 104 18.46 -13.53 -2.50
N GLY A 105 17.28 -12.91 -2.66
CA GLY A 105 15.98 -13.59 -2.73
C GLY A 105 15.34 -13.91 -1.36
N GLU A 106 15.98 -13.56 -0.26
CA GLU A 106 15.46 -13.74 1.10
C GLU A 106 14.90 -12.42 1.65
N ILE A 107 13.68 -12.47 2.21
CA ILE A 107 13.08 -11.33 2.91
C ILE A 107 13.68 -11.23 4.31
N ASN A 108 14.12 -10.03 4.69
CA ASN A 108 14.46 -9.73 6.07
C ASN A 108 13.18 -9.39 6.85
N ASP A 109 12.82 -10.24 7.82
CA ASP A 109 11.64 -10.07 8.68
C ASP A 109 11.71 -8.81 9.54
N ASN A 110 12.89 -8.23 9.75
CA ASN A 110 13.04 -6.93 10.41
C ASN A 110 12.89 -5.83 9.34
N PRO A 111 11.79 -5.05 9.35
CA PRO A 111 11.60 -3.98 8.38
C PRO A 111 12.66 -2.88 8.57
N LEU A 112 13.07 -2.26 7.47
CA LEU A 112 13.95 -1.08 7.48
C LEU A 112 13.24 0.16 8.02
N LEU A 113 11.94 0.28 7.72
CA LEU A 113 11.06 1.34 8.19
C LEU A 113 9.68 0.77 8.48
N ASP A 114 8.99 1.40 9.41
CA ASP A 114 7.59 1.12 9.76
C ASP A 114 6.86 2.47 9.90
N PHE A 115 5.87 2.71 9.04
CA PHE A 115 5.12 3.96 8.98
C PHE A 115 3.71 3.78 9.53
N ASN A 116 3.26 4.74 10.34
CA ASN A 116 1.84 4.83 10.68
C ASN A 116 1.02 5.14 9.42
N VAL A 117 0.31 4.14 8.90
CA VAL A 117 -0.51 4.28 7.68
C VAL A 117 -1.98 4.01 7.95
N ASN A 118 -2.84 4.65 7.16
CA ASN A 118 -4.21 4.18 7.04
C ASN A 118 -4.27 3.01 6.07
N SER A 119 -4.87 1.90 6.46
CA SER A 119 -4.91 0.65 5.68
C SER A 119 -6.19 0.48 4.84
N TYR A 120 -7.08 1.48 4.84
CA TYR A 120 -8.44 1.33 4.31
C TYR A 120 -8.51 1.54 2.78
N TRP A 121 -9.18 0.62 2.07
CA TRP A 121 -9.25 0.55 0.60
C TRP A 121 -7.90 0.69 -0.07
N GLU A 122 -7.65 1.80 -0.77
CA GLU A 122 -6.43 2.06 -1.52
C GLU A 122 -5.43 2.89 -0.70
N SER A 123 -5.74 3.20 0.56
CA SER A 123 -4.84 3.90 1.47
C SER A 123 -3.77 2.93 1.98
N GLY A 124 -2.57 3.43 2.22
CA GLY A 124 -1.48 2.64 2.79
C GLY A 124 -0.11 3.24 2.45
N LEU A 125 0.92 2.40 2.50
CA LEU A 125 2.22 2.69 1.90
C LEU A 125 2.18 2.28 0.41
N LEU A 126 2.31 3.25 -0.51
CA LEU A 126 1.89 3.07 -1.91
C LEU A 126 3.01 3.20 -2.94
N GLY A 127 3.99 4.06 -2.67
CA GLY A 127 5.00 4.41 -3.67
C GLY A 127 6.39 4.51 -3.12
N VAL A 128 7.38 4.14 -3.93
CA VAL A 128 8.80 4.34 -3.65
C VAL A 128 9.56 4.68 -4.93
N THR A 129 10.60 5.50 -4.82
CA THR A 129 11.59 5.72 -5.88
C THR A 129 12.92 6.14 -5.27
N VAL A 130 14.02 5.78 -5.93
CA VAL A 130 15.39 6.08 -5.49
C VAL A 130 16.06 7.09 -6.43
N ASN A 131 16.67 8.13 -5.85
CA ASN A 131 17.46 9.14 -6.56
C ASN A 131 18.84 9.30 -5.89
N GLY A 132 19.82 8.52 -6.37
CA GLY A 132 21.10 8.38 -5.68
C GLY A 132 20.89 7.77 -4.30
N ASN A 133 21.35 8.44 -3.25
CA ASN A 133 21.14 7.98 -1.87
C ASN A 133 19.83 8.51 -1.25
N ASN A 134 19.07 9.35 -1.97
CA ASN A 134 17.79 9.83 -1.46
C ASN A 134 16.68 8.87 -1.89
N VAL A 135 15.87 8.40 -0.94
CA VAL A 135 14.75 7.50 -1.19
C VAL A 135 13.47 8.19 -0.78
N TYR A 136 12.48 8.16 -1.67
CA TYR A 136 11.22 8.84 -1.47
C TYR A 136 10.11 7.82 -1.30
N PHE A 137 9.24 8.04 -0.33
CA PHE A 137 8.10 7.17 -0.03
C PHE A 137 6.80 7.96 -0.10
N TYR A 138 5.81 7.43 -0.80
CA TYR A 138 4.44 7.93 -0.82
C TYR A 138 3.55 7.05 0.05
N LEU A 139 2.81 7.68 0.96
CA LEU A 139 1.89 7.00 1.87
C LEU A 139 0.67 7.85 2.16
N THR A 140 -0.45 7.18 2.46
CA THR A 140 -1.56 7.79 3.19
C THR A 140 -1.28 7.66 4.68
N GLU A 141 -0.72 8.72 5.27
CA GLU A 141 -0.31 8.72 6.68
C GLU A 141 -1.52 8.74 7.62
N ALA A 142 -1.37 8.10 8.77
CA ALA A 142 -2.33 8.12 9.87
C ALA A 142 -1.65 8.53 11.20
N GLU A 143 -2.45 8.97 12.18
CA GLU A 143 -1.96 9.29 13.53
C GLU A 143 -1.35 8.05 14.22
N GLU A 144 -1.96 6.89 13.99
CA GLU A 144 -1.52 5.55 14.39
C GLU A 144 -1.90 4.55 13.29
N ASP A 145 -1.28 3.38 13.26
CA ASP A 145 -1.62 2.35 12.27
C ASP A 145 -3.11 2.01 12.26
N GLY A 146 -3.69 2.00 11.06
CA GLY A 146 -5.12 1.80 10.83
C GLY A 146 -6.00 2.99 11.24
N GLY A 147 -5.42 4.01 11.87
CA GLY A 147 -6.12 5.15 12.44
C GLY A 147 -6.62 6.18 11.41
N GLU A 148 -7.03 7.33 11.93
CA GLU A 148 -7.51 8.45 11.12
C GLU A 148 -6.40 9.00 10.23
N ARG A 149 -6.76 9.27 8.96
CA ARG A 149 -5.83 9.76 7.94
C ARG A 149 -5.44 11.20 8.22
N THR A 150 -4.17 11.53 8.03
CA THR A 150 -3.62 12.89 8.21
C THR A 150 -3.19 13.53 6.90
N GLY A 151 -3.03 12.75 5.83
CA GLY A 151 -2.75 13.24 4.50
C GLY A 151 -2.15 12.17 3.60
N ASN A 152 -2.18 12.40 2.29
CA ASN A 152 -1.23 11.75 1.40
C ASN A 152 0.10 12.51 1.50
N LYS A 153 1.18 11.81 1.84
CA LYS A 153 2.47 12.43 2.16
C LYS A 153 3.58 11.81 1.33
N ILE A 154 4.58 12.64 1.03
CA ILE A 154 5.84 12.18 0.46
C ILE A 154 6.96 12.50 1.44
N TYR A 155 7.60 11.47 1.97
CA TYR A 155 8.81 11.60 2.76
C TYR A 155 10.04 11.29 1.92
N GLN A 156 11.13 11.99 2.19
CA GLN A 156 12.47 11.63 1.75
C GLN A 156 13.23 11.09 2.96
N PHE A 157 14.04 10.06 2.72
CA PHE A 157 15.09 9.58 3.61
C PHE A 157 16.41 9.56 2.86
N TYR A 158 17.50 9.64 3.61
CA TYR A 158 18.84 9.34 3.11
C TYR A 158 19.19 7.89 3.42
N TRP A 159 19.72 7.16 2.45
CA TRP A 159 20.24 5.81 2.61
C TRP A 159 21.76 5.86 2.78
N ASP A 160 22.26 5.42 3.94
CA ASP A 160 23.69 5.42 4.25
C ASP A 160 24.43 4.13 3.85
N GLY A 161 23.70 3.15 3.32
CA GLY A 161 24.19 1.81 2.99
C GLY A 161 23.71 0.72 3.94
N GLU A 162 23.17 1.09 5.09
CA GLU A 162 22.67 0.16 6.12
C GLU A 162 21.31 0.59 6.68
N ASN A 163 21.10 1.89 6.87
CA ASN A 163 19.92 2.45 7.50
C ASN A 163 19.36 3.65 6.71
N PHE A 164 18.07 3.90 6.91
CA PHE A 164 17.42 5.14 6.50
C PHE A 164 17.57 6.21 7.59
N THR A 165 18.13 7.36 7.22
CA THR A 165 18.33 8.52 8.09
C THR A 165 17.63 9.76 7.52
N ASP A 166 17.66 10.86 8.29
CA ASP A 166 17.26 12.19 7.82
C ASP A 166 15.85 12.28 7.23
N LYS A 167 14.86 11.67 7.91
CA LYS A 167 13.44 11.75 7.53
C LYS A 167 13.03 13.21 7.31
N TYR A 168 12.55 13.51 6.11
CA TYR A 168 12.12 14.84 5.72
C TYR A 168 10.78 14.80 4.99
N LEU A 169 9.78 15.57 5.47
CA LEU A 169 8.51 15.73 4.76
C LEU A 169 8.72 16.66 3.56
N VAL A 170 8.54 16.13 2.35
CA VAL A 170 8.75 16.86 1.11
C VAL A 170 7.46 17.50 0.62
N ASN A 171 6.36 16.73 0.63
CA ASN A 171 5.05 17.14 0.18
C ASN A 171 3.96 16.65 1.12
N SER A 172 2.96 17.50 1.37
CA SER A 172 1.64 17.11 1.86
C SER A 172 0.63 17.35 0.74
N LEU A 173 -0.16 16.33 0.44
CA LEU A 173 -1.10 16.28 -0.68
C LEU A 173 -2.55 16.07 -0.20
N GLY A 174 -3.52 16.37 -1.06
CA GLY A 174 -4.96 16.21 -0.81
C GLY A 174 -5.39 14.85 -0.23
N LEU A 175 -6.44 14.87 0.60
CA LEU A 175 -6.94 13.72 1.39
C LEU A 175 -8.47 13.49 1.25
N ASP A 176 -9.09 14.06 0.22
CA ASP A 176 -10.55 14.11 0.13
C ASP A 176 -11.23 12.73 0.14
N GLN A 177 -10.58 11.67 -0.36
CA GLN A 177 -11.13 10.30 -0.37
C GLN A 177 -10.11 9.23 0.03
N ILE A 178 -10.62 8.08 0.47
CA ILE A 178 -9.85 6.88 0.86
C ILE A 178 -9.43 5.99 -0.32
N TRP A 179 -9.85 6.38 -1.52
CA TRP A 179 -9.56 5.74 -2.79
C TRP A 179 -9.14 6.80 -3.82
N HIS A 180 -8.55 6.31 -4.91
CA HIS A 180 -7.90 7.09 -5.95
C HIS A 180 -6.77 7.95 -5.38
N ASN A 181 -5.97 7.32 -4.50
CA ASN A 181 -4.86 7.99 -3.82
C ASN A 181 -3.66 8.25 -4.75
N GLY A 182 -3.53 7.49 -5.84
CA GLY A 182 -2.33 7.53 -6.69
C GLY A 182 -1.16 6.82 -5.99
N GLY A 183 -0.03 7.50 -5.89
CA GLY A 183 1.15 7.02 -5.18
C GLY A 183 2.26 6.46 -6.07
N ALA A 184 2.04 6.28 -7.37
CA ALA A 184 3.13 5.93 -8.28
C ALA A 184 4.20 7.04 -8.28
N MET A 185 5.47 6.66 -8.18
CA MET A 185 6.61 7.58 -8.17
C MET A 185 7.68 7.13 -9.16
N THR A 186 8.48 8.09 -9.66
CA THR A 186 9.66 7.77 -10.45
C THR A 186 10.69 8.90 -10.41
N THR A 187 11.96 8.57 -10.54
CA THR A 187 13.04 9.52 -10.80
C THR A 187 13.24 9.65 -12.30
N GLY A 188 13.00 10.85 -12.83
CA GLY A 188 13.20 11.16 -14.24
C GLY A 188 14.68 11.19 -14.63
N LEU A 189 14.95 11.09 -15.93
CA LEU A 189 16.30 11.20 -16.49
C LEU A 189 16.96 12.57 -16.25
N ASP A 190 16.17 13.57 -15.86
CA ASP A 190 16.59 14.90 -15.42
C ASP A 190 17.00 14.95 -13.94
N GLY A 191 16.89 13.84 -13.21
CA GLY A 191 17.13 13.75 -11.77
C GLY A 191 16.01 14.32 -10.91
N GLN A 192 14.87 14.71 -11.50
CA GLN A 192 13.69 15.18 -10.76
C GLN A 192 12.83 13.98 -10.36
N VAL A 193 12.32 14.00 -9.14
CA VAL A 193 11.32 13.03 -8.68
C VAL A 193 9.93 13.48 -9.08
N TYR A 194 9.16 12.58 -9.68
CA TYR A 194 7.77 12.77 -10.05
C TYR A 194 6.89 11.81 -9.26
N ALA A 195 5.70 12.27 -8.89
CA ALA A 195 4.69 11.45 -8.24
C ALA A 195 3.30 11.70 -8.85
N VAL A 196 2.43 10.70 -8.76
CA VAL A 196 1.03 10.81 -9.16
C VAL A 196 0.18 10.96 -7.91
N ILE A 197 -0.65 12.00 -7.86
CA ILE A 197 -1.82 12.04 -6.97
C ILE A 197 -3.05 11.75 -7.82
N GLY A 198 -3.87 10.79 -7.37
CA GLY A 198 -5.11 10.46 -8.07
C GLY A 198 -6.15 11.58 -7.92
N ASP A 199 -7.30 11.40 -8.58
CA ASP A 199 -8.37 12.40 -8.64
C ASP A 199 -9.19 12.56 -7.35
N GLN A 200 -8.83 11.78 -6.31
CA GLN A 200 -9.56 11.70 -5.04
C GLN A 200 -11.06 11.41 -5.25
N GLY A 201 -11.43 10.64 -6.27
CA GLY A 201 -12.80 10.28 -6.59
C GLY A 201 -13.65 11.40 -7.18
N ALA A 202 -13.05 12.47 -7.68
CA ALA A 202 -13.78 13.56 -8.32
C ALA A 202 -14.68 13.08 -9.47
N GLY A 203 -15.92 13.56 -9.51
CA GLY A 203 -16.92 13.18 -10.51
C GLY A 203 -17.68 11.87 -10.23
N LEU A 204 -17.33 11.16 -9.16
CA LEU A 204 -18.11 10.02 -8.68
C LEU A 204 -19.32 10.50 -7.87
N GLU A 205 -20.48 9.87 -8.08
CA GLU A 205 -21.73 10.23 -7.41
C GLU A 205 -21.60 10.18 -5.87
N ASP A 206 -20.85 9.20 -5.36
CA ASP A 206 -20.65 8.98 -3.93
C ASP A 206 -19.65 9.95 -3.28
N SER A 207 -18.73 10.54 -4.04
CA SER A 207 -17.67 11.40 -3.49
C SER A 207 -18.13 12.84 -3.25
N LYS A 208 -19.10 13.32 -4.05
CA LYS A 208 -19.55 14.73 -4.11
C LYS A 208 -18.42 15.73 -4.38
N ILE A 209 -17.28 15.26 -4.89
CA ILE A 209 -16.15 16.10 -5.28
C ILE A 209 -16.36 16.48 -6.74
N THR A 210 -16.28 17.79 -7.01
CA THR A 210 -16.46 18.30 -8.38
C THR A 210 -15.20 18.02 -9.19
N PRO A 211 -15.32 17.45 -10.40
CA PRO A 211 -14.19 17.32 -11.32
C PRO A 211 -13.45 18.65 -11.52
N THR A 212 -12.14 18.58 -11.61
CA THR A 212 -11.30 19.77 -11.78
C THR A 212 -10.89 19.98 -13.23
N LEU A 213 -10.43 21.20 -13.55
CA LEU A 213 -9.89 21.50 -14.88
C LEU A 213 -8.70 20.59 -15.23
N ALA A 214 -7.91 20.20 -14.23
CA ALA A 214 -6.80 19.26 -14.39
C ALA A 214 -7.26 17.84 -14.80
N GLN A 215 -8.51 17.49 -14.50
CA GLN A 215 -9.12 16.20 -14.80
C GLN A 215 -9.91 16.22 -16.13
N ASN A 216 -9.59 17.15 -17.03
CA ASN A 216 -10.28 17.37 -18.31
C ASN A 216 -11.78 17.70 -18.18
N SER A 217 -12.17 18.35 -17.08
CA SER A 217 -13.51 18.94 -16.94
C SER A 217 -13.58 20.34 -17.59
N ASN A 218 -14.76 20.71 -18.11
CA ASN A 218 -15.02 22.05 -18.64
C ASN A 218 -15.38 23.07 -17.54
N GLU A 219 -15.59 22.59 -16.31
CA GLU A 219 -15.98 23.36 -15.13
C GLU A 219 -15.16 22.88 -13.92
N GLY A 220 -15.06 23.69 -12.86
CA GLY A 220 -14.29 23.37 -11.65
C GLY A 220 -13.07 24.27 -11.45
N GLU A 221 -12.42 24.12 -10.30
CA GLU A 221 -11.19 24.84 -9.93
C GLU A 221 -9.99 23.88 -9.98
N PHE A 222 -8.77 24.41 -10.01
CA PHE A 222 -7.59 23.60 -9.75
C PHE A 222 -7.51 23.28 -8.25
N ASN A 223 -7.33 22.00 -7.92
CA ASN A 223 -7.10 21.49 -6.55
C ASN A 223 -5.94 20.49 -6.53
N ASP A 224 -5.06 20.58 -7.53
CA ASP A 224 -3.87 19.75 -7.67
C ASP A 224 -4.02 18.22 -7.45
N THR A 225 -5.23 17.68 -7.68
CA THR A 225 -5.53 16.23 -7.72
C THR A 225 -5.67 15.75 -9.16
N GLY A 226 -5.41 14.47 -9.40
CA GLY A 226 -5.46 13.88 -10.75
C GLY A 226 -4.32 14.35 -11.66
N VAL A 227 -3.16 14.65 -11.08
CA VAL A 227 -2.01 15.24 -11.76
C VAL A 227 -0.71 14.48 -11.47
N ILE A 228 0.29 14.73 -12.32
CA ILE A 228 1.68 14.38 -12.06
C ILE A 228 2.38 15.60 -11.46
N ILE A 229 2.95 15.45 -10.28
CA ILE A 229 3.64 16.53 -9.57
C ILE A 229 5.15 16.39 -9.67
N LYS A 230 5.85 17.52 -9.63
CA LYS A 230 7.29 17.56 -9.35
C LYS A 230 7.48 17.62 -7.84
N VAL A 231 7.96 16.53 -7.26
CA VAL A 231 8.16 16.41 -5.81
C VAL A 231 9.15 17.47 -5.34
N GLY A 232 8.78 18.20 -4.29
CA GLY A 232 9.56 19.26 -3.65
C GLY A 232 9.58 20.62 -4.36
N LEU A 233 8.90 20.78 -5.51
CA LEU A 233 8.81 22.09 -6.19
C LEU A 233 7.85 23.03 -5.46
N ASP A 234 6.63 22.55 -5.19
CA ASP A 234 5.71 23.13 -4.22
C ASP A 234 5.55 22.12 -3.10
N LYS A 235 5.65 22.55 -1.84
CA LYS A 235 5.61 21.65 -0.67
C LYS A 235 4.19 21.41 -0.19
N GLU A 236 3.28 22.31 -0.52
CA GLU A 236 1.85 22.19 -0.22
C GLU A 236 1.11 22.12 -1.55
N ILE A 237 0.58 20.94 -1.85
CA ILE A 237 -0.23 20.70 -3.04
C ILE A 237 -1.61 20.31 -2.47
N ILE A 238 -2.58 21.21 -2.58
CA ILE A 238 -3.83 21.16 -1.80
C ILE A 238 -4.89 20.37 -2.55
#